data_AF-A0A9W4T1J8-F1
#
_entry.id   AF-A0A9W4T1J8-F1
#
_cell.length_a   1.000
_cell.length_b   1.000
_cell.length_c   1.000
_cell.angle_alpha   90.00
_cell.angle_beta   90.00
_cell.angle_gamma   90.00
#
_symmetry.space_group_name_H-M   'P 1'
#
loop_
_entity.id
_entity.type
_entity.pdbx_description
1 polymer ?
#
loop_
_entity_poly.entity_id
_entity_poly.type
_entity_poly.pdbx_seq_one_letter_code
_entity_poly.pdbx_strand_id
1 'polypeptide(L)'
;MRKVAQYCIIDSLHCQELLVNQSTINDYREVASIAYVSLFDTHYYANKIKVQNLLSAYAIKQDMVISTRVSKDIEKRKYSDAYVFLSKKGIMTERPADNIHKNGNELHMIEFKFNKRDIQAWCVRYKNQSEKKRLYPVILEDLSNKRLGLKARLVPLGKKEYSSVCFDYDYWDLKQKALKVYMNTFYGEAGNSLSPIFLHKLACRTTMAGKYNLNLVVEFVSKKGFGIKYGDTDFLYLTCPDRYYKKCDEAFFRKELSKEAYWTEIVKITMNVMKKLRNQ
;
A
#
# COMPACT_ATOMS: atom_id res chain seq x y z
N MET A 1 -51.10 -13.47 5.92
CA MET A 1 -50.62 -12.28 5.18
C MET A 1 -49.97 -11.22 6.09
N ARG A 2 -50.67 -10.47 6.96
CA ARG A 2 -50.09 -9.32 7.72
C ARG A 2 -48.69 -9.51 8.32
N LYS A 3 -48.42 -10.63 9.03
CA LYS A 3 -47.08 -10.94 9.58
C LYS A 3 -45.99 -11.08 8.49
N VAL A 4 -46.31 -11.69 7.35
CA VAL A 4 -45.35 -11.86 6.22
C VAL A 4 -45.02 -10.50 5.61
N ALA A 5 -46.02 -9.66 5.36
CA ALA A 5 -45.80 -8.30 4.86
C ALA A 5 -44.94 -7.45 5.81
N GLN A 6 -45.12 -7.62 7.13
CA GLN A 6 -44.29 -6.97 8.14
C GLN A 6 -42.81 -7.42 8.06
N TYR A 7 -42.54 -8.73 7.90
CA TYR A 7 -41.17 -9.21 7.67
C TYR A 7 -40.56 -8.64 6.38
N CYS A 8 -41.29 -8.67 5.26
CA CYS A 8 -40.78 -8.11 3.99
C CYS A 8 -40.44 -6.60 4.08
N ILE A 9 -41.19 -5.84 4.88
CA ILE A 9 -40.88 -4.42 5.16
C ILE A 9 -39.62 -4.28 6.01
N ILE A 10 -39.46 -5.10 7.05
CA ILE A 10 -38.28 -5.12 7.93
C ILE A 10 -37.01 -5.49 7.15
N ASP A 11 -37.06 -6.56 6.34
CA ASP A 11 -35.94 -7.00 5.49
C ASP A 11 -35.54 -5.91 4.47
N SER A 12 -36.54 -5.22 3.90
CA SER A 12 -36.31 -4.10 2.97
C SER A 12 -35.67 -2.90 3.65
N LEU A 13 -36.10 -2.58 4.88
CA LEU A 13 -35.55 -1.48 5.68
C LEU A 13 -34.11 -1.76 6.08
N HIS A 14 -33.82 -2.95 6.64
CA HIS A 14 -32.46 -3.34 7.04
C HIS A 14 -31.48 -3.36 5.84
N CYS A 15 -31.93 -3.73 4.64
CA CYS A 15 -31.13 -3.57 3.42
C CYS A 15 -30.75 -2.10 3.14
N GLN A 16 -31.66 -1.15 3.35
CA GLN A 16 -31.41 0.28 3.16
C GLN A 16 -30.50 0.85 4.26
N GLU A 17 -30.77 0.51 5.52
CA GLU A 17 -29.94 0.89 6.68
C GLU A 17 -28.49 0.41 6.50
N LEU A 18 -28.29 -0.83 6.03
CA LEU A 18 -26.95 -1.38 5.77
C LEU A 18 -26.20 -0.60 4.68
N LEU A 19 -26.88 -0.23 3.59
CA LEU A 19 -26.30 0.57 2.51
C LEU A 19 -25.89 1.98 2.95
N VAL A 20 -26.64 2.60 3.87
CA VAL A 20 -26.33 3.89 4.48
C VAL A 20 -25.17 3.77 5.47
N ASN A 21 -25.22 2.80 6.38
CA ASN A 21 -24.21 2.57 7.42
C ASN A 21 -22.84 2.17 6.84
N GLN A 22 -22.81 1.47 5.70
CA GLN A 22 -21.56 1.19 4.96
C GLN A 22 -21.14 2.32 4.01
N SER A 23 -21.96 3.37 3.85
CA SER A 23 -21.76 4.46 2.88
C SER A 23 -21.50 4.00 1.44
N THR A 24 -21.95 2.79 1.08
CA THR A 24 -21.61 2.05 -0.14
C THR A 24 -21.84 2.87 -1.43
N ILE A 25 -22.94 3.63 -1.49
CA ILE A 25 -23.27 4.48 -2.65
C ILE A 25 -22.27 5.64 -2.79
N ASN A 26 -21.77 6.19 -1.68
CA ASN A 26 -20.84 7.33 -1.69
C ASN A 26 -19.43 6.91 -2.12
N ASP A 27 -18.96 5.73 -1.69
CA ASP A 27 -17.69 5.16 -2.16
C ASP A 27 -17.73 4.87 -3.67
N TYR A 28 -18.83 4.29 -4.18
CA TYR A 28 -19.00 4.07 -5.62
C TYR A 28 -19.03 5.39 -6.41
N ARG A 29 -19.72 6.44 -5.92
CA ARG A 29 -19.73 7.78 -6.54
C ARG A 29 -18.35 8.44 -6.57
N GLU A 30 -17.57 8.32 -5.50
CA GLU A 30 -16.20 8.84 -5.42
C GLU A 30 -15.29 8.12 -6.43
N VAL A 31 -15.35 6.79 -6.48
CA VAL A 31 -14.60 5.97 -7.44
C VAL A 31 -15.00 6.26 -8.89
N ALA A 32 -16.29 6.53 -9.16
CA ALA A 32 -16.77 6.89 -10.50
C ALA A 32 -16.14 8.20 -10.98
N SER A 33 -16.15 9.22 -10.11
CA SER A 33 -15.55 10.54 -10.35
C SER A 33 -14.03 10.45 -10.57
N ILE A 34 -13.33 9.64 -9.75
CA ILE A 34 -11.88 9.46 -9.87
C ILE A 34 -11.49 8.71 -11.15
N ALA A 35 -12.22 7.67 -11.51
CA ALA A 35 -11.87 6.76 -12.61
C ALA A 35 -12.52 7.12 -13.96
N TYR A 36 -13.34 8.17 -14.01
CA TYR A 36 -14.11 8.61 -15.19
C TYR A 36 -15.02 7.52 -15.80
N VAL A 37 -15.58 6.64 -14.97
CA VAL A 37 -16.51 5.57 -15.38
C VAL A 37 -17.93 5.86 -14.85
N SER A 38 -18.96 5.18 -15.37
CA SER A 38 -20.31 5.38 -14.86
C SER A 38 -20.50 4.80 -13.45
N LEU A 39 -21.51 5.28 -12.71
CA LEU A 39 -21.87 4.72 -11.40
C LEU A 39 -22.24 3.23 -11.52
N PHE A 40 -22.90 2.84 -12.61
CA PHE A 40 -23.19 1.44 -12.95
C PHE A 40 -21.90 0.61 -13.05
N ASP A 41 -20.90 1.09 -13.80
CA ASP A 41 -19.62 0.38 -13.96
C ASP A 41 -18.86 0.26 -12.63
N THR A 42 -18.98 1.23 -11.73
CA THR A 42 -18.36 1.11 -10.40
C THR A 42 -18.97 0.01 -9.55
N HIS A 43 -20.26 -0.28 -9.75
CA HIS A 43 -21.03 -1.25 -8.98
C HIS A 43 -20.91 -2.67 -9.55
N TYR A 44 -21.00 -2.82 -10.88
CA TYR A 44 -21.03 -4.14 -11.54
C TYR A 44 -19.67 -4.64 -12.05
N TYR A 45 -18.69 -3.75 -12.30
CA TYR A 45 -17.38 -4.16 -12.82
C TYR A 45 -16.24 -4.03 -11.80
N ALA A 46 -15.30 -4.97 -11.87
CA ALA A 46 -14.11 -5.00 -11.03
C ALA A 46 -13.16 -3.81 -11.31
N ASN A 47 -12.29 -3.48 -10.34
CA ASN A 47 -11.46 -2.26 -10.39
C ASN A 47 -10.48 -2.19 -11.58
N LYS A 48 -10.26 -3.29 -12.32
CA LYS A 48 -9.49 -3.31 -13.57
C LYS A 48 -9.96 -2.29 -14.60
N ILE A 49 -11.26 -2.24 -14.91
CA ILE A 49 -11.80 -1.26 -15.88
C ILE A 49 -11.55 0.18 -15.42
N LYS A 50 -11.64 0.39 -14.10
CA LYS A 50 -11.49 1.68 -13.43
C LYS A 50 -10.04 2.16 -13.49
N VAL A 51 -9.05 1.25 -13.35
CA VAL A 51 -7.62 1.55 -13.54
C VAL A 51 -7.31 1.81 -15.02
N GLN A 52 -7.81 0.97 -15.93
CA GLN A 52 -7.57 1.10 -17.37
C GLN A 52 -8.14 2.41 -17.94
N ASN A 53 -9.34 2.81 -17.52
CA ASN A 53 -9.99 4.03 -17.98
C ASN A 53 -9.27 5.29 -17.48
N LEU A 54 -8.84 5.32 -16.20
CA LEU A 54 -8.04 6.44 -15.68
C LEU A 54 -6.68 6.56 -16.38
N LEU A 55 -6.02 5.43 -16.66
CA LEU A 55 -4.77 5.41 -17.43
C LEU A 55 -4.97 5.99 -18.84
N SER A 56 -6.08 5.65 -19.49
CA SER A 56 -6.46 6.19 -20.81
C SER A 56 -6.76 7.70 -20.76
N ALA A 57 -7.53 8.15 -19.76
CA ALA A 57 -7.88 9.56 -19.58
C ALA A 57 -6.65 10.45 -19.30
N TYR A 58 -5.60 9.91 -18.69
CA TYR A 58 -4.31 10.61 -18.51
C TYR A 58 -3.40 10.49 -19.74
N ALA A 59 -3.42 9.38 -20.48
CA ALA A 59 -2.63 9.19 -21.68
C ALA A 59 -3.08 10.11 -22.83
N ILE A 60 -4.39 10.28 -23.01
CA ILE A 60 -4.95 11.23 -23.99
C ILE A 60 -4.47 12.67 -23.71
N LYS A 61 -4.35 13.06 -22.42
CA LYS A 61 -3.79 14.37 -22.01
C LYS A 61 -2.28 14.52 -22.24
N GLN A 62 -1.58 13.45 -22.62
CA GLN A 62 -0.14 13.43 -22.92
C GLN A 62 0.15 13.02 -24.38
N ASP A 63 -0.88 13.05 -25.25
CA ASP A 63 -0.82 12.58 -26.65
C ASP A 63 -0.26 11.15 -26.79
N MET A 64 -0.66 10.27 -25.86
CA MET A 64 -0.21 8.88 -25.78
C MET A 64 -1.32 7.89 -26.16
N VAL A 65 -1.02 6.97 -27.09
CA VAL A 65 -1.89 5.83 -27.43
C VAL A 65 -1.63 4.66 -26.48
N ILE A 66 -2.69 4.00 -26.00
CA ILE A 66 -2.62 2.77 -25.19
C ILE A 66 -3.13 1.56 -25.98
N SER A 67 -2.42 0.43 -25.88
CA SER A 67 -2.90 -0.87 -26.35
C SER A 67 -3.91 -1.47 -25.37
N THR A 68 -5.08 -1.85 -25.87
CA THR A 68 -6.05 -2.69 -25.16
C THR A 68 -5.82 -4.19 -25.36
N ARG A 69 -4.84 -4.58 -26.19
CA ARG A 69 -4.51 -5.99 -26.47
C ARG A 69 -3.72 -6.60 -25.31
N VAL A 70 -4.21 -7.71 -24.77
CA VAL A 70 -3.46 -8.59 -23.85
C VAL A 70 -2.42 -9.36 -24.67
N SER A 71 -1.19 -9.53 -24.14
CA SER A 71 -0.18 -10.37 -24.79
C SER A 71 -0.57 -11.84 -24.75
N LYS A 72 -0.34 -12.58 -25.83
CA LYS A 72 -0.61 -14.03 -25.91
C LYS A 72 0.52 -14.85 -25.27
N ASP A 73 1.74 -14.35 -25.36
CA ASP A 73 2.97 -15.09 -25.02
C ASP A 73 3.39 -14.82 -23.56
N ILE A 74 2.59 -15.32 -22.61
CA ILE A 74 2.86 -15.10 -21.18
C ILE A 74 2.97 -16.43 -20.42
N GLU A 75 4.16 -16.68 -19.87
CA GLU A 75 4.42 -17.83 -19.00
C GLU A 75 3.55 -17.76 -17.73
N LYS A 76 2.57 -18.68 -17.59
CA LYS A 76 1.45 -18.63 -16.63
C LYS A 76 1.81 -18.83 -15.14
N ARG A 77 3.01 -18.47 -14.68
CA ARG A 77 3.46 -18.67 -13.29
C ARG A 77 3.44 -17.37 -12.47
N LYS A 78 3.01 -17.48 -11.21
CA LYS A 78 3.08 -16.40 -10.22
C LYS A 78 4.52 -16.00 -9.96
N TYR A 79 4.75 -14.71 -9.73
CA TYR A 79 5.98 -14.20 -9.13
C TYR A 79 6.08 -14.64 -7.66
N SER A 80 7.24 -14.49 -7.02
CA SER A 80 7.34 -14.64 -5.56
C SER A 80 6.69 -13.43 -4.88
N ASP A 81 5.51 -13.62 -4.30
CA ASP A 81 4.77 -12.61 -3.55
C ASP A 81 5.49 -12.21 -2.23
N ALA A 82 4.74 -11.71 -1.23
CA ALA A 82 5.22 -11.27 0.08
C ALA A 82 6.18 -12.28 0.74
N TYR A 83 7.18 -11.77 1.48
CA TYR A 83 8.44 -12.48 1.67
C TYR A 83 8.82 -12.71 3.11
N VAL A 84 9.07 -13.99 3.42
CA VAL A 84 9.86 -14.41 4.59
C VAL A 84 11.32 -14.56 4.14
N PHE A 85 12.26 -14.16 5.00
CA PHE A 85 13.66 -13.87 4.64
C PHE A 85 14.48 -15.07 4.12
N LEU A 86 15.13 -14.93 2.95
CA LEU A 86 16.58 -15.23 2.70
C LEU A 86 17.00 -15.03 1.22
N SER A 87 17.84 -14.02 0.93
CA SER A 87 18.14 -13.57 -0.45
C SER A 87 19.62 -13.68 -0.89
N LYS A 88 19.87 -13.86 -2.21
CA LYS A 88 21.13 -13.54 -2.94
C LYS A 88 20.90 -13.50 -4.49
N LYS A 89 21.84 -12.91 -5.26
CA LYS A 89 21.68 -12.19 -6.58
C LYS A 89 21.63 -13.05 -7.89
N GLY A 90 21.51 -12.40 -9.07
CA GLY A 90 21.57 -12.98 -10.45
C GLY A 90 21.34 -11.96 -11.62
N ILE A 91 21.96 -12.14 -12.81
CA ILE A 91 22.30 -11.10 -13.85
C ILE A 91 21.28 -11.17 -15.07
N MET A 92 21.31 -10.72 -16.35
CA MET A 92 22.20 -10.07 -17.37
C MET A 92 21.37 -9.30 -18.45
N THR A 93 21.97 -8.36 -19.21
CA THR A 93 21.82 -8.05 -20.69
C THR A 93 21.87 -6.54 -21.04
N GLU A 94 23.06 -5.93 -21.21
CA GLU A 94 23.23 -4.46 -21.22
C GLU A 94 22.53 -3.66 -22.35
N ARG A 95 22.41 -4.21 -23.58
CA ARG A 95 22.28 -3.43 -24.83
C ARG A 95 21.28 -2.25 -24.86
N PRO A 96 20.04 -2.33 -24.31
CA PRO A 96 19.11 -1.19 -24.30
C PRO A 96 19.46 -0.13 -23.25
N ALA A 97 20.18 -0.52 -22.19
CA ALA A 97 20.65 0.37 -21.14
C ALA A 97 21.73 1.31 -21.69
N ASP A 98 22.65 0.80 -22.49
CA ASP A 98 23.78 1.55 -23.04
C ASP A 98 23.33 2.80 -23.81
N ASN A 99 22.27 2.70 -24.62
CA ASN A 99 21.74 3.85 -25.36
C ASN A 99 21.07 4.89 -24.44
N ILE A 100 20.40 4.46 -23.36
CA ILE A 100 19.78 5.38 -22.41
C ILE A 100 20.85 6.04 -21.50
N HIS A 101 21.92 5.31 -21.17
CA HIS A 101 23.07 5.83 -20.44
C HIS A 101 23.90 6.81 -21.29
N LYS A 102 24.07 6.54 -22.59
CA LYS A 102 24.67 7.51 -23.55
C LYS A 102 23.86 8.80 -23.65
N ASN A 103 22.53 8.71 -23.52
CA ASN A 103 21.63 9.87 -23.42
C ASN A 103 21.63 10.53 -22.02
N GLY A 104 22.70 10.38 -21.22
CA GLY A 104 22.91 11.11 -19.96
C GLY A 104 21.94 10.77 -18.81
N ASN A 105 21.16 9.68 -18.92
CA ASN A 105 20.18 9.30 -17.90
C ASN A 105 20.76 8.28 -16.92
N GLU A 106 20.72 8.59 -15.61
CA GLU A 106 21.16 7.66 -14.57
C GLU A 106 20.22 6.44 -14.49
N LEU A 107 20.76 5.25 -14.72
CA LEU A 107 20.00 3.99 -14.71
C LEU A 107 20.17 3.25 -13.38
N HIS A 108 19.06 2.75 -12.85
CA HIS A 108 19.07 1.74 -11.82
C HIS A 108 18.85 0.36 -12.46
N MET A 109 19.86 -0.50 -12.36
CA MET A 109 19.74 -1.91 -12.71
C MET A 109 18.96 -2.68 -11.62
N ILE A 110 18.19 -3.68 -12.03
CA ILE A 110 17.25 -4.43 -11.19
C ILE A 110 17.34 -5.89 -11.62
N GLU A 111 17.52 -6.79 -10.66
CA GLU A 111 17.89 -8.19 -10.85
C GLU A 111 16.92 -9.12 -10.10
N PHE A 112 16.17 -9.97 -10.80
CA PHE A 112 15.29 -10.94 -10.14
C PHE A 112 15.19 -12.28 -10.86
N LYS A 113 14.98 -13.34 -10.07
CA LYS A 113 14.68 -14.69 -10.56
C LYS A 113 13.20 -14.79 -10.92
N PHE A 114 12.92 -15.27 -12.13
CA PHE A 114 11.59 -15.64 -12.60
C PHE A 114 11.68 -16.94 -13.40
N ASN A 115 10.83 -17.94 -13.08
CA ASN A 115 10.84 -19.26 -13.71
C ASN A 115 12.24 -19.92 -13.81
N LYS A 116 13.06 -19.78 -12.75
CA LYS A 116 14.47 -20.24 -12.66
C LYS A 116 15.45 -19.54 -13.63
N ARG A 117 15.02 -18.56 -14.40
CA ARG A 117 15.89 -17.67 -15.19
C ARG A 117 16.17 -16.40 -14.40
N ASP A 118 17.36 -15.84 -14.53
CA ASP A 118 17.66 -14.49 -14.04
C ASP A 118 17.21 -13.46 -15.08
N ILE A 119 16.51 -12.41 -14.63
CA ILE A 119 16.01 -11.33 -15.48
C ILE A 119 16.55 -9.99 -14.97
N GLN A 120 17.24 -9.27 -15.84
CA GLN A 120 17.53 -7.85 -15.61
C GLN A 120 16.47 -6.91 -16.20
N ALA A 121 16.33 -5.78 -15.53
CA ALA A 121 15.59 -4.61 -15.97
C ALA A 121 16.37 -3.34 -15.59
N TRP A 122 16.36 -2.33 -16.45
CA TRP A 122 16.85 -0.99 -16.11
C TRP A 122 15.66 -0.06 -15.94
N CYS A 123 15.79 0.88 -15.03
CA CYS A 123 14.82 1.95 -14.85
C CYS A 123 15.58 3.26 -14.61
N VAL A 124 15.19 4.31 -15.35
CA VAL A 124 15.75 5.65 -15.14
C VAL A 124 15.46 6.12 -13.71
N ARG A 125 16.47 6.69 -13.04
CA ARG A 125 16.33 7.44 -11.80
C ARG A 125 16.03 8.89 -12.13
N TYR A 126 14.80 9.31 -11.86
CA TYR A 126 14.33 10.65 -12.19
C TYR A 126 14.71 11.74 -11.16
N LYS A 127 15.43 11.39 -10.08
CA LYS A 127 15.89 12.33 -9.02
C LYS A 127 14.79 13.28 -8.49
N ASN A 128 13.55 12.79 -8.44
CA ASN A 128 12.33 13.54 -8.13
C ASN A 128 12.04 14.78 -9.01
N GLN A 129 12.75 14.95 -10.13
CA GLN A 129 12.50 16.00 -11.12
C GLN A 129 11.11 15.77 -11.76
N SER A 130 10.22 16.75 -11.62
CA SER A 130 8.82 16.70 -12.07
C SER A 130 8.70 16.44 -13.57
N GLU A 131 9.46 17.17 -14.37
CA GLU A 131 9.51 17.13 -15.85
C GLU A 131 9.75 15.72 -16.43
N LYS A 132 10.39 14.82 -15.66
CA LYS A 132 10.74 13.48 -16.11
C LYS A 132 9.76 12.40 -15.62
N LYS A 133 8.71 12.77 -14.87
CA LYS A 133 7.66 11.85 -14.40
C LYS A 133 6.77 11.43 -15.56
N ARG A 134 6.80 10.14 -15.89
CA ARG A 134 5.87 9.52 -16.87
C ARG A 134 4.51 9.21 -16.24
N LEU A 135 3.56 8.84 -17.09
CA LEU A 135 2.16 8.47 -16.81
C LEU A 135 1.89 7.82 -15.43
N TYR A 136 2.48 6.65 -15.14
CA TYR A 136 2.24 5.92 -13.87
C TYR A 136 2.59 6.74 -12.60
N PRO A 137 3.84 7.26 -12.45
CA PRO A 137 4.17 8.18 -11.36
C PRO A 137 3.21 9.37 -11.20
N VAL A 138 2.81 10.03 -12.28
CA VAL A 138 1.92 11.21 -12.22
C VAL A 138 0.54 10.83 -11.65
N ILE A 139 -0.06 9.74 -12.12
CA ILE A 139 -1.37 9.27 -11.65
C ILE A 139 -1.31 8.86 -10.17
N LEU A 140 -0.28 8.10 -9.78
CA LEU A 140 -0.12 7.65 -8.39
C LEU A 140 0.18 8.82 -7.43
N GLU A 141 0.86 9.87 -7.89
CA GLU A 141 1.09 11.09 -7.13
C GLU A 141 -0.20 11.92 -6.93
N ASP A 142 -1.01 12.10 -7.98
CA ASP A 142 -2.34 12.72 -7.89
C ASP A 142 -3.26 11.97 -6.91
N LEU A 143 -3.38 10.64 -7.05
CA LEU A 143 -4.17 9.81 -6.15
C LEU A 143 -3.65 9.83 -4.70
N SER A 144 -2.33 9.86 -4.51
CA SER A 144 -1.70 10.00 -3.19
C SER A 144 -1.99 11.36 -2.56
N ASN A 145 -1.87 12.45 -3.32
CA ASN A 145 -2.11 13.81 -2.86
C ASN A 145 -3.60 14.03 -2.51
N LYS A 146 -4.52 13.52 -3.32
CA LYS A 146 -5.95 13.45 -2.99
C LYS A 146 -6.19 12.73 -1.68
N ARG A 147 -5.57 11.56 -1.49
CA ARG A 147 -5.69 10.77 -0.25
C ARG A 147 -5.09 11.48 0.97
N LEU A 148 -4.00 12.21 0.81
CA LEU A 148 -3.43 13.06 1.87
C LEU A 148 -4.38 14.21 2.25
N GLY A 149 -5.03 14.83 1.26
CA GLY A 149 -6.08 15.83 1.49
C GLY A 149 -7.28 15.30 2.27
N LEU A 150 -7.72 14.06 2.00
CA LEU A 150 -8.76 13.40 2.81
C LEU A 150 -8.27 13.11 4.23
N LYS A 151 -7.04 12.61 4.39
CA LYS A 151 -6.45 12.36 5.71
C LYS A 151 -6.30 13.63 6.56
N ALA A 152 -5.99 14.77 5.95
CA ALA A 152 -5.94 16.04 6.65
C ALA A 152 -7.30 16.44 7.26
N ARG A 153 -8.42 16.04 6.64
CA ARG A 153 -9.79 16.26 7.16
C ARG A 153 -10.17 15.32 8.31
N LEU A 154 -9.56 14.12 8.38
CA LEU A 154 -9.78 13.16 9.48
C LEU A 154 -9.12 13.58 10.80
N VAL A 155 -7.97 14.27 10.73
CA VAL A 155 -7.20 14.69 11.93
C VAL A 155 -8.02 15.56 12.91
N PRO A 156 -8.74 16.62 12.51
CA PRO A 156 -9.54 17.45 13.43
C PRO A 156 -10.86 16.80 13.89
N LEU A 157 -11.38 15.81 13.15
CA LEU A 157 -12.60 15.09 13.52
C LEU A 157 -12.35 14.24 14.76
N GLY A 158 -11.43 13.27 14.67
CA GLY A 158 -11.17 12.27 15.70
C GLY A 158 -12.38 11.36 15.98
N LYS A 159 -12.18 10.30 16.79
CA LYS A 159 -13.30 9.55 17.36
C LYS A 159 -13.88 10.30 18.56
N LYS A 160 -14.84 11.18 18.29
CA LYS A 160 -15.69 11.84 19.30
C LYS A 160 -16.97 11.03 19.49
N GLU A 161 -17.67 11.24 20.60
CA GLU A 161 -18.84 10.43 20.98
C GLU A 161 -20.13 10.78 20.21
N TYR A 162 -20.14 11.89 19.45
CA TYR A 162 -21.34 12.41 18.82
C TYR A 162 -21.62 11.77 17.45
N SER A 163 -22.83 11.24 17.26
CA SER A 163 -23.23 10.40 16.11
C SER A 163 -22.90 10.99 14.73
N SER A 164 -23.20 12.26 14.46
CA SER A 164 -22.90 12.86 13.15
C SER A 164 -21.39 12.99 12.88
N VAL A 165 -20.58 13.20 13.93
CA VAL A 165 -19.12 13.27 13.83
C VAL A 165 -18.53 11.89 13.56
N CYS A 166 -19.13 10.83 14.12
CA CYS A 166 -18.80 9.44 13.74
C CYS A 166 -19.11 9.18 12.27
N PHE A 167 -20.30 9.57 11.80
CA PHE A 167 -20.69 9.40 10.39
C PHE A 167 -19.73 10.13 9.42
N ASP A 168 -19.41 11.40 9.69
CA ASP A 168 -18.44 12.16 8.88
C ASP A 168 -17.05 11.51 8.94
N TYR A 169 -16.58 11.09 10.12
CA TYR A 169 -15.29 10.41 10.28
C TYR A 169 -15.22 9.13 9.45
N ASP A 170 -16.22 8.24 9.59
CA ASP A 170 -16.23 6.97 8.89
C ASP A 170 -16.39 7.16 7.37
N TYR A 171 -17.17 8.16 6.92
CA TYR A 171 -17.26 8.58 5.51
C TYR A 171 -15.90 9.00 4.92
N TRP A 172 -15.16 9.88 5.61
CA TRP A 172 -13.83 10.30 5.13
C TRP A 172 -12.78 9.18 5.21
N ASP A 173 -12.90 8.26 6.18
CA ASP A 173 -12.02 7.11 6.33
C ASP A 173 -12.29 6.02 5.27
N LEU A 174 -13.55 5.77 4.91
CA LEU A 174 -13.94 4.93 3.79
C LEU A 174 -13.36 5.46 2.47
N LYS A 175 -13.53 6.75 2.17
CA LYS A 175 -12.92 7.34 0.95
C LYS A 175 -11.39 7.23 0.90
N GLN A 176 -10.67 7.44 2.01
CA GLN A 176 -9.21 7.26 2.01
C GLN A 176 -8.78 5.78 1.94
N LYS A 177 -9.62 4.84 2.41
CA LYS A 177 -9.44 3.39 2.20
C LYS A 177 -9.69 3.01 0.73
N ALA A 178 -10.76 3.50 0.11
CA ALA A 178 -11.06 3.30 -1.30
C ALA A 178 -9.90 3.76 -2.19
N LEU A 179 -9.36 4.96 -1.95
CA LEU A 179 -8.14 5.45 -2.61
C LEU A 179 -6.90 4.55 -2.35
N LYS A 180 -6.74 3.97 -1.15
CA LYS A 180 -5.66 2.98 -0.88
C LYS A 180 -5.83 1.75 -1.76
N VAL A 181 -7.02 1.16 -1.79
CA VAL A 181 -7.32 -0.06 -2.56
C VAL A 181 -7.16 0.19 -4.05
N TYR A 182 -7.61 1.34 -4.54
CA TYR A 182 -7.49 1.74 -5.94
C TYR A 182 -6.03 1.94 -6.36
N MET A 183 -5.21 2.66 -5.59
CA MET A 183 -3.75 2.75 -5.84
C MET A 183 -3.06 1.38 -5.80
N ASN A 184 -3.41 0.52 -4.85
CA ASN A 184 -2.89 -0.85 -4.79
C ASN A 184 -3.31 -1.69 -6.02
N THR A 185 -4.45 -1.37 -6.65
CA THR A 185 -4.91 -2.06 -7.87
C THR A 185 -3.99 -1.77 -9.07
N PHE A 186 -3.35 -0.60 -9.17
CA PHE A 186 -2.35 -0.33 -10.22
C PHE A 186 -1.15 -1.30 -10.15
N TYR A 187 -0.69 -1.63 -8.94
CA TYR A 187 0.36 -2.64 -8.74
C TYR A 187 -0.15 -4.05 -9.11
N GLY A 188 -1.36 -4.41 -8.66
CA GLY A 188 -1.98 -5.70 -8.96
C GLY A 188 -2.16 -5.94 -10.45
N GLU A 189 -2.69 -4.96 -11.20
CA GLU A 189 -2.88 -5.07 -12.65
C GLU A 189 -1.56 -5.03 -13.42
N ALA A 190 -0.54 -4.30 -12.96
CA ALA A 190 0.80 -4.39 -13.54
C ALA A 190 1.45 -5.79 -13.35
N GLY A 191 1.06 -6.53 -12.31
CA GLY A 191 1.43 -7.92 -12.09
C GLY A 191 0.50 -8.96 -12.75
N ASN A 192 -0.67 -8.55 -13.25
CA ASN A 192 -1.68 -9.44 -13.81
C ASN A 192 -1.40 -9.73 -15.28
N SER A 193 -1.01 -10.96 -15.61
CA SER A 193 -0.75 -11.41 -16.98
C SER A 193 -1.94 -11.21 -17.93
N LEU A 194 -3.18 -11.32 -17.42
CA LEU A 194 -4.39 -11.14 -18.23
C LEU A 194 -4.76 -9.66 -18.42
N SER A 195 -3.90 -8.72 -18.01
CA SER A 195 -4.13 -7.27 -18.17
C SER A 195 -3.48 -6.72 -19.44
N PRO A 196 -4.15 -5.81 -20.19
CA PRO A 196 -3.50 -5.04 -21.24
C PRO A 196 -2.32 -4.19 -20.74
N ILE A 197 -2.31 -3.88 -19.45
CA ILE A 197 -1.28 -3.07 -18.77
C ILE A 197 -0.30 -3.93 -17.96
N PHE A 198 -0.13 -5.21 -18.34
CA PHE A 198 0.84 -6.11 -17.72
C PHE A 198 2.28 -5.61 -17.89
N LEU A 199 2.89 -5.22 -16.79
CA LEU A 199 4.23 -4.65 -16.72
C LEU A 199 5.04 -5.41 -15.67
N HIS A 200 5.26 -6.71 -15.90
CA HIS A 200 5.92 -7.62 -14.96
C HIS A 200 7.17 -7.03 -14.29
N LYS A 201 8.10 -6.46 -15.09
CA LYS A 201 9.34 -5.83 -14.60
C LYS A 201 9.08 -4.66 -13.63
N LEU A 202 7.97 -3.93 -13.75
CA LEU A 202 7.56 -2.85 -12.83
C LEU A 202 7.02 -3.42 -11.51
N ALA A 203 6.20 -4.47 -11.56
CA ALA A 203 5.69 -5.16 -10.36
C ALA A 203 6.86 -5.77 -9.56
N CYS A 204 7.74 -6.53 -10.22
CA CYS A 204 8.94 -7.11 -9.61
C CYS A 204 9.84 -6.03 -9.00
N ARG A 205 10.08 -4.91 -9.70
CA ARG A 205 10.82 -3.75 -9.14
C ARG A 205 10.20 -3.24 -7.85
N THR A 206 8.89 -3.03 -7.83
CA THR A 206 8.18 -2.46 -6.67
C THR A 206 8.35 -3.34 -5.44
N THR A 207 8.16 -4.66 -5.61
CA THR A 207 8.36 -5.65 -4.54
C THR A 207 9.84 -5.78 -4.12
N MET A 208 10.80 -5.67 -5.04
CA MET A 208 12.23 -5.62 -4.69
C MET A 208 12.60 -4.36 -3.90
N ALA A 209 12.06 -3.20 -4.29
CA ALA A 209 12.32 -1.93 -3.60
C ALA A 209 11.74 -1.95 -2.17
N GLY A 210 10.55 -2.54 -1.98
CA GLY A 210 9.98 -2.81 -0.67
C GLY A 210 10.91 -3.68 0.20
N LYS A 211 11.35 -4.84 -0.32
CA LYS A 211 12.29 -5.74 0.39
C LYS A 211 13.62 -5.04 0.72
N TYR A 212 14.17 -4.25 -0.20
CA TYR A 212 15.40 -3.49 0.04
C TYR A 212 15.24 -2.45 1.15
N ASN A 213 14.16 -1.66 1.12
CA ASN A 213 13.87 -0.67 2.16
C ASN A 213 13.65 -1.33 3.53
N LEU A 214 12.92 -2.46 3.58
CA LEU A 214 12.70 -3.22 4.80
C LEU A 214 14.02 -3.76 5.37
N ASN A 215 14.93 -4.25 4.52
CA ASN A 215 16.27 -4.69 4.93
C ASN A 215 17.12 -3.54 5.49
N LEU A 216 17.04 -2.33 4.94
CA LEU A 216 17.72 -1.15 5.50
C LEU A 216 17.20 -0.81 6.91
N VAL A 217 15.88 -0.91 7.13
CA VAL A 217 15.29 -0.72 8.47
C VAL A 217 15.74 -1.82 9.43
N VAL A 218 15.77 -3.09 8.99
CA VAL A 218 16.32 -4.23 9.77
C VAL A 218 17.76 -3.94 10.19
N GLU A 219 18.64 -3.55 9.26
CA GLU A 219 20.02 -3.21 9.59
C GLU A 219 20.12 -2.04 10.60
N PHE A 220 19.30 -1.00 10.43
CA PHE A 220 19.30 0.18 11.31
C PHE A 220 18.87 -0.16 12.75
N VAL A 221 17.80 -0.93 12.93
CA VAL A 221 17.30 -1.29 14.27
C VAL A 221 18.24 -2.30 14.95
N SER A 222 18.77 -3.27 14.22
CA SER A 222 19.75 -4.22 14.76
C SER A 222 21.09 -3.55 15.12
N LYS A 223 21.58 -2.58 14.34
CA LYS A 223 22.77 -1.76 14.70
C LYS A 223 22.53 -0.92 15.97
N LYS A 224 21.29 -0.55 16.28
CA LYS A 224 20.91 0.10 17.55
C LYS A 224 20.67 -0.89 18.70
N GLY A 225 20.80 -2.19 18.46
CA GLY A 225 20.61 -3.27 19.44
C GLY A 225 19.16 -3.70 19.67
N PHE A 226 18.22 -3.32 18.79
CA PHE A 226 16.85 -3.82 18.88
C PHE A 226 16.75 -5.21 18.24
N GLY A 227 16.04 -6.11 18.91
CA GLY A 227 15.65 -7.39 18.33
C GLY A 227 14.46 -7.23 17.39
N ILE A 228 14.27 -8.21 16.50
CA ILE A 228 13.15 -8.27 15.57
C ILE A 228 12.40 -9.57 15.85
N LYS A 229 11.12 -9.47 16.24
CA LYS A 229 10.28 -10.62 16.59
C LYS A 229 9.54 -11.18 15.38
N TYR A 230 9.17 -10.33 14.43
CA TYR A 230 8.47 -10.66 13.20
C TYR A 230 8.61 -9.50 12.20
N GLY A 231 8.41 -9.79 10.91
CA GLY A 231 8.27 -8.77 9.87
C GLY A 231 7.46 -9.31 8.69
N ASP A 232 6.65 -8.45 8.09
CA ASP A 232 5.91 -8.71 6.85
C ASP A 232 5.89 -7.43 6.02
N THR A 233 6.24 -7.57 4.74
CA THR A 233 6.08 -6.62 3.61
C THR A 233 6.43 -5.14 3.86
N ASP A 234 5.66 -4.42 4.68
CA ASP A 234 5.82 -3.00 5.00
C ASP A 234 6.00 -2.67 6.50
N PHE A 235 6.09 -3.67 7.40
CA PHE A 235 6.30 -3.47 8.85
C PHE A 235 7.23 -4.49 9.53
N LEU A 236 7.71 -4.13 10.73
CA LEU A 236 8.48 -4.98 11.65
C LEU A 236 7.91 -4.88 13.08
N TYR A 237 7.83 -6.00 13.79
CA TYR A 237 7.68 -6.02 15.25
C TYR A 237 9.06 -6.08 15.90
N LEU A 238 9.40 -5.07 16.71
CA LEU A 238 10.69 -4.94 17.37
C LEU A 238 10.60 -5.29 18.86
N THR A 239 11.72 -5.75 19.44
CA THR A 239 11.93 -5.82 20.89
C THR A 239 13.00 -4.83 21.31
N CYS A 240 12.74 -4.05 22.38
CA CYS A 240 13.76 -3.17 22.94
C CYS A 240 14.83 -4.01 23.67
N PRO A 241 16.12 -3.62 23.64
CA PRO A 241 17.17 -4.35 24.35
C PRO A 241 17.06 -4.20 25.87
N ASP A 242 17.35 -5.30 26.57
CA ASP A 242 17.13 -5.50 28.00
C ASP A 242 17.79 -4.46 28.92
N ARG A 243 18.85 -3.79 28.44
CA ARG A 243 19.49 -2.64 29.10
C ARG A 243 18.52 -1.53 29.51
N TYR A 244 17.36 -1.41 28.86
CA TYR A 244 16.33 -0.44 29.22
C TYR A 244 15.44 -0.88 30.38
N TYR A 245 15.29 -2.20 30.60
CA TYR A 245 14.43 -2.75 31.65
C TYR A 245 15.17 -2.99 32.96
N LYS A 246 16.50 -3.19 32.93
CA LYS A 246 17.36 -3.55 34.08
C LYS A 246 16.97 -2.95 35.44
N LYS A 247 16.66 -1.64 35.53
CA LYS A 247 16.23 -0.99 36.80
C LYS A 247 14.86 -1.47 37.30
N CYS A 248 13.92 -1.69 36.39
CA CYS A 248 12.59 -2.25 36.66
C CYS A 248 12.71 -3.72 37.08
N ASP A 249 13.57 -4.47 36.39
CA ASP A 249 13.87 -5.87 36.68
C ASP A 249 14.48 -6.02 38.08
N GLU A 250 15.50 -5.23 38.41
CA GLU A 250 16.14 -5.20 39.73
C GLU A 250 15.14 -4.91 40.86
N ALA A 251 14.26 -3.90 40.71
CA ALA A 251 13.23 -3.58 41.69
C ALA A 251 12.17 -4.70 41.84
N PHE A 252 11.80 -5.36 40.73
CA PHE A 252 10.89 -6.50 40.76
C PHE A 252 11.51 -7.73 41.44
N PHE A 253 12.77 -8.06 41.16
CA PHE A 253 13.49 -9.16 41.84
C PHE A 253 13.65 -8.93 43.35
N ARG A 254 13.77 -7.67 43.78
CA ARG A 254 13.78 -7.28 45.21
C ARG A 254 12.40 -7.30 45.87
N LYS A 255 11.33 -7.56 45.10
CA LYS A 255 9.91 -7.48 45.53
C LYS A 255 9.46 -6.06 45.92
N GLU A 256 10.17 -5.03 45.46
CA GLU A 256 9.80 -3.62 45.64
C GLU A 256 8.62 -3.21 44.71
N LEU A 257 8.37 -3.98 43.64
CA LEU A 257 7.27 -3.78 42.69
C LEU A 257 6.27 -4.93 42.71
N SER A 258 4.97 -4.59 42.59
CA SER A 258 3.94 -5.59 42.25
C SER A 258 4.07 -6.02 40.78
N LYS A 259 3.55 -7.21 40.46
CA LYS A 259 3.58 -7.78 39.10
C LYS A 259 2.92 -6.87 38.05
N GLU A 260 1.83 -6.21 38.43
CA GLU A 260 1.09 -5.26 37.58
C GLU A 260 1.84 -3.94 37.40
N ALA A 261 2.46 -3.41 38.46
CA ALA A 261 3.30 -2.22 38.38
C ALA A 261 4.53 -2.46 37.48
N TYR A 262 5.20 -3.59 37.65
CA TYR A 262 6.33 -4.03 36.80
C TYR A 262 5.96 -4.11 35.31
N TRP A 263 4.83 -4.77 34.97
CA TRP A 263 4.33 -4.80 33.59
C TRP A 263 3.99 -3.41 33.05
N THR A 264 3.35 -2.57 33.87
CA THR A 264 2.98 -1.19 33.51
C THR A 264 4.22 -0.34 33.19
N GLU A 265 5.28 -0.43 34.01
CA GLU A 265 6.53 0.28 33.77
C GLU A 265 7.30 -0.27 32.57
N ILE A 266 7.34 -1.59 32.33
CA ILE A 266 7.91 -2.14 31.09
C ILE A 266 7.21 -1.60 29.85
N VAL A 267 5.87 -1.50 29.85
CA VAL A 267 5.12 -0.91 28.73
C VAL A 267 5.44 0.58 28.56
N LYS A 268 5.49 1.36 29.65
CA LYS A 268 5.89 2.78 29.61
C LYS A 268 7.31 2.98 29.08
N ILE A 269 8.27 2.17 29.54
CA ILE A 269 9.66 2.19 29.06
C ILE A 269 9.70 1.85 27.57
N THR A 270 9.02 0.79 27.15
CA THR A 270 8.92 0.36 25.74
C THR A 270 8.39 1.49 24.85
N MET A 271 7.24 2.08 25.21
CA MET A 271 6.62 3.17 24.45
C MET A 271 7.53 4.39 24.34
N ASN A 272 8.22 4.77 25.42
CA ASN A 272 9.15 5.89 25.42
C ASN A 272 10.41 5.62 24.57
N VAL A 273 10.97 4.41 24.61
CA VAL A 273 12.11 4.00 23.78
C VAL A 273 11.72 3.94 22.31
N MET A 274 10.56 3.37 21.97
CA MET A 274 10.05 3.31 20.60
C MET A 274 9.71 4.70 20.04
N LYS A 275 9.17 5.62 20.87
CA LYS A 275 8.94 7.02 20.50
C LYS A 275 10.25 7.77 20.22
N LYS A 276 11.33 7.47 20.96
CA LYS A 276 12.68 7.99 20.67
C LYS A 276 13.24 7.40 19.37
N LEU A 277 13.11 6.09 19.14
CA LEU A 277 13.57 5.42 17.93
C LEU A 277 12.88 5.95 16.65
N ARG A 278 11.58 6.27 16.72
CA ARG A 278 10.79 6.84 15.61
C ARG A 278 11.26 8.23 15.16
N ASN A 279 11.88 9.00 16.05
CA ASN A 279 12.26 10.39 15.84
C ASN A 279 13.77 10.55 15.54
N GLN A 280 14.44 9.49 15.05
CA GLN A 280 15.87 9.42 14.75
C GLN A 280 16.13 8.85 13.35
#